data_AF-A0A3D1I7G4-F1
#
_entry.id   AF-A0A3D1I7G4-F1
#
_cell.length_a   1.000
_cell.length_b   1.000
_cell.length_c   1.000
_cell.angle_alpha   90.00
_cell.angle_beta   90.00
_cell.angle_gamma   90.00
#
_symmetry.space_group_name_H-M   'P 1'
#
loop_
_entity.id
_entity.type
_entity.pdbx_description
1 polymer ?
#
loop_
_entity_poly.entity_id
_entity_poly.type
_entity_poly.pdbx_seq_one_letter_code
_entity_poly.pdbx_strand_id
1 'polypeptide(L)'
;MPSPCQRLLMLTLALEDSLRRESWNEADSILVQRARVLDRLSPEDLSEADGPLLERCREAEGRILAFLEESKAAVTGSLRSRLQGRRAAAAYTASGGGAVSLDRAG
;
A
#
# COMPACT_ATOMS: atom_id res chain seq x y z
N MET A 1 -17.14 -27.66 0.49
CA MET A 1 -16.44 -26.49 -0.11
C MET A 1 -16.85 -25.25 0.68
N PRO A 2 -15.95 -24.29 0.92
CA PRO A 2 -16.30 -23.06 1.65
C PRO A 2 -17.39 -22.28 0.90
N SER A 3 -18.30 -21.63 1.63
CA SER A 3 -19.29 -20.74 1.01
C SER A 3 -18.60 -19.57 0.28
N PRO A 4 -19.25 -18.93 -0.70
CA PRO A 4 -18.70 -17.75 -1.36
C PRO A 4 -18.28 -16.65 -0.37
N CYS A 5 -19.07 -16.41 0.68
CA CYS A 5 -18.77 -15.45 1.75
C CYS A 5 -17.57 -15.87 2.61
N GLN A 6 -17.44 -17.17 2.95
CA GLN A 6 -16.25 -17.68 3.63
C GLN A 6 -15.00 -17.50 2.77
N ARG A 7 -15.10 -17.78 1.47
CA ARG A 7 -14.00 -17.59 0.53
C ARG A 7 -13.61 -16.11 0.40
N LEU A 8 -14.60 -15.22 0.33
CA LEU A 8 -14.37 -13.78 0.30
C LEU A 8 -13.64 -13.31 1.56
N LEU A 9 -14.06 -13.77 2.74
CA LEU A 9 -13.40 -13.45 4.00
C LEU A 9 -11.95 -13.94 4.03
N MET A 10 -11.71 -15.20 3.66
CA MET A 10 -10.34 -15.75 3.61
C MET A 10 -9.43 -14.94 2.68
N LEU A 11 -9.92 -14.58 1.48
CA LEU A 11 -9.14 -13.76 0.53
C LEU A 11 -8.91 -12.35 1.06
N THR A 12 -9.87 -11.76 1.77
CA THR A 12 -9.72 -10.42 2.36
C THR A 12 -8.67 -10.43 3.48
N LEU A 13 -8.69 -11.45 4.35
CA LEU A 13 -7.69 -11.60 5.41
C LEU A 13 -6.29 -11.94 4.86
N ALA A 14 -6.22 -12.78 3.82
CA ALA A 14 -4.95 -13.06 3.14
C ALA A 14 -4.38 -11.80 2.49
N LEU A 15 -5.22 -10.98 1.86
CA LEU A 15 -4.80 -9.69 1.30
C LEU A 15 -4.24 -8.77 2.40
N GLU A 16 -4.91 -8.68 3.55
CA GLU A 16 -4.42 -7.91 4.70
C GLU A 16 -3.03 -8.38 5.15
N ASP A 17 -2.81 -9.69 5.28
CA ASP A 17 -1.52 -10.26 5.68
C ASP A 17 -0.43 -10.03 4.63
N SER A 18 -0.70 -10.26 3.34
CA SER A 18 0.26 -10.01 2.25
C SER A 18 0.67 -8.54 2.18
N LEU A 19 -0.26 -7.61 2.38
CA LEU A 19 0.04 -6.17 2.41
C LEU A 19 0.92 -5.79 3.61
N ARG A 20 0.62 -6.32 4.80
CA ARG A 20 1.44 -6.08 6.01
C ARG A 20 2.87 -6.63 5.87
N ARG A 21 3.06 -7.67 5.07
CA ARG A 21 4.39 -8.25 4.75
C ARG A 21 5.06 -7.58 3.55
N GLU A 22 4.44 -6.56 2.97
CA GLU A 22 4.90 -5.88 1.74
C GLU A 22 5.05 -6.82 0.53
N SER A 23 4.33 -7.94 0.52
CA SER A 23 4.29 -8.91 -0.58
C SER A 23 3.34 -8.44 -1.69
N TRP A 24 3.68 -7.34 -2.37
CA TRP A 24 2.78 -6.69 -3.36
C TRP A 24 2.34 -7.59 -4.52
N ASN A 25 3.23 -8.46 -5.01
CA ASN A 25 2.87 -9.41 -6.09
C ASN A 25 1.86 -10.46 -5.63
N GLU A 26 1.95 -10.90 -4.37
CA GLU A 26 0.99 -11.83 -3.79
C GLU A 26 -0.36 -11.14 -3.55
N ALA A 27 -0.32 -9.91 -3.03
CA ALA A 27 -1.50 -9.07 -2.84
C ALA A 27 -2.27 -8.84 -4.15
N ASP A 28 -1.56 -8.59 -5.27
CA ASP A 28 -2.17 -8.44 -6.59
C ASP A 28 -2.88 -9.72 -7.06
N SER A 29 -2.23 -10.88 -6.92
CA SER A 29 -2.84 -12.18 -7.23
C SER A 29 -4.10 -12.45 -6.39
N ILE A 30 -4.05 -12.13 -5.09
CA ILE A 30 -5.19 -12.29 -4.19
C ILE A 30 -6.34 -11.34 -4.58
N LEU A 31 -6.04 -10.09 -4.93
CA LEU A 31 -7.03 -9.11 -5.40
C LEU A 31 -7.78 -9.61 -6.64
N VAL A 32 -7.06 -10.16 -7.62
CA VAL A 32 -7.67 -10.74 -8.83
C VAL A 32 -8.60 -11.91 -8.47
N GLN A 33 -8.17 -12.79 -7.55
CA GLN A 33 -9.01 -13.91 -7.12
C GLN A 33 -10.24 -13.44 -6.34
N ARG A 34 -10.09 -12.40 -5.51
CA ARG A 34 -11.17 -11.79 -4.75
C ARG A 34 -12.21 -11.15 -5.66
N ALA A 35 -11.77 -10.39 -6.67
CA ALA A 35 -12.65 -9.81 -7.68
C ALA A 35 -13.48 -10.88 -8.39
N ARG A 36 -12.87 -11.99 -8.79
CA ARG A 36 -13.59 -13.12 -9.40
C ARG A 36 -14.65 -13.76 -8.51
N VAL A 37 -14.47 -13.74 -7.18
CA VAL A 37 -15.49 -14.22 -6.23
C VAL A 37 -16.65 -13.24 -6.18
N LEU A 38 -16.36 -11.94 -6.11
CA LEU A 38 -17.37 -10.88 -6.13
C LEU A 38 -18.18 -10.87 -7.43
N ASP A 39 -17.53 -11.01 -8.59
CA ASP A 39 -18.18 -11.05 -9.91
C ASP A 39 -19.17 -12.23 -10.05
N ARG A 40 -18.99 -13.27 -9.25
CA ARG A 40 -19.83 -14.48 -9.26
C ARG A 40 -20.85 -14.50 -8.13
N LEU A 41 -20.76 -13.55 -7.20
CA LEU A 41 -21.63 -13.49 -6.03
C LEU A 41 -22.99 -12.94 -6.48
N SER A 42 -24.04 -13.76 -6.39
CA SER A 42 -25.41 -13.30 -6.59
C SER A 42 -26.09 -13.04 -5.24
N PRO A 43 -27.13 -12.18 -5.19
CA PRO A 43 -27.94 -12.01 -3.97
C PRO A 43 -28.58 -13.32 -3.47
N GLU A 44 -28.84 -14.26 -4.38
CA GLU A 44 -29.42 -15.57 -4.08
C GLU A 44 -28.44 -16.50 -3.34
N ASP A 45 -27.13 -16.25 -3.47
CA ASP A 45 -26.07 -16.97 -2.76
C ASP A 45 -25.90 -16.51 -1.31
N LEU A 46 -26.60 -15.45 -0.89
CA LEU A 46 -26.47 -14.84 0.44
C LEU A 46 -27.56 -15.36 1.38
N SER A 47 -27.12 -15.93 2.50
CA SER A 47 -28.01 -16.28 3.62
C SER A 47 -27.86 -15.29 4.77
N GLU A 48 -28.84 -15.24 5.67
CA GLU A 48 -28.71 -14.46 6.92
C GLU A 48 -27.48 -14.89 7.75
N ALA A 49 -27.10 -16.16 7.66
CA ALA A 49 -25.92 -16.70 8.35
C ALA A 49 -24.58 -16.12 7.81
N ASP A 50 -24.58 -15.53 6.62
CA ASP A 50 -23.39 -14.89 6.05
C ASP A 50 -23.18 -13.45 6.55
N GLY A 51 -24.19 -12.84 7.19
CA GLY A 51 -24.10 -11.47 7.74
C GLY A 51 -22.84 -11.23 8.58
N PRO A 52 -22.53 -12.06 9.59
CA PRO A 52 -21.31 -11.93 10.38
C PRO A 52 -20.01 -12.07 9.57
N LEU A 53 -20.01 -12.86 8.49
CA LEU A 53 -18.84 -13.00 7.62
C LEU A 53 -18.61 -11.74 6.79
N LEU A 54 -19.68 -11.13 6.29
CA LEU A 54 -19.62 -9.89 5.52
C LEU A 54 -19.19 -8.71 6.39
N GLU A 55 -19.66 -8.61 7.64
CA GLU A 55 -19.17 -7.58 8.56
C GLU A 55 -17.66 -7.71 8.82
N ARG A 56 -17.17 -8.93 9.06
CA ARG A 56 -15.73 -9.18 9.20
C ARG A 56 -14.94 -8.85 7.94
N CYS A 57 -15.53 -9.06 6.75
CA CYS A 57 -14.91 -8.62 5.50
C CYS A 57 -14.75 -7.10 5.47
N ARG A 58 -15.83 -6.35 5.80
CA ARG A 58 -15.81 -4.88 5.82
C ARG A 58 -14.79 -4.33 6.82
N GLU A 59 -14.71 -4.92 8.01
CA GLU A 59 -13.71 -4.55 9.00
C GLU A 59 -12.28 -4.73 8.48
N ALA A 60 -12.01 -5.86 7.80
CA ALA A 60 -10.71 -6.13 7.21
C ALA A 60 -10.40 -5.19 6.04
N GLU A 61 -11.37 -4.90 5.17
CA GLU A 61 -11.24 -3.90 4.11
C GLU A 61 -10.93 -2.51 4.67
N GLY A 62 -11.57 -2.11 5.77
CA GLY A 62 -11.28 -0.85 6.44
C GLY A 62 -9.82 -0.75 6.91
N ARG A 63 -9.28 -1.84 7.48
CA ARG A 63 -7.86 -1.89 7.87
C ARG A 63 -6.92 -1.87 6.67
N ILE A 64 -7.25 -2.57 5.60
CA ILE A 64 -6.49 -2.56 4.34
C ILE A 64 -6.44 -1.14 3.75
N LEU A 65 -7.59 -0.46 3.67
CA LEU A 65 -7.65 0.91 3.15
C LEU A 65 -6.83 1.89 4.00
N ALA A 66 -6.93 1.79 5.32
CA ALA A 66 -6.13 2.61 6.22
C ALA A 66 -4.63 2.39 6.00
N PHE A 67 -4.18 1.14 5.90
CA PHE A 67 -2.79 0.79 5.61
C PHE A 67 -2.30 1.33 4.26
N LEU A 68 -3.13 1.24 3.22
CA LEU A 68 -2.77 1.73 1.88
C LEU A 68 -2.66 3.26 1.84
N GLU A 69 -3.56 3.98 2.50
CA GLU A 69 -3.46 5.44 2.59
C GLU A 69 -2.24 5.89 3.40
N GLU A 70 -1.92 5.22 4.50
CA GLU A 70 -0.69 5.46 5.25
C GLU A 70 0.57 5.20 4.40
N SER A 71 0.60 4.07 3.70
CA SER A 71 1.70 3.69 2.80
C SER A 71 1.90 4.71 1.68
N LYS A 72 0.81 5.18 1.06
CA LYS A 72 0.81 6.23 0.05
C LYS A 72 1.33 7.55 0.61
N ALA A 73 0.91 7.94 1.83
CA ALA A 73 1.42 9.13 2.50
C ALA A 73 2.93 9.04 2.78
N ALA A 74 3.42 7.87 3.22
CA ALA A 74 4.83 7.63 3.47
C ALA A 74 5.68 7.72 2.19
N VAL A 75 5.24 7.08 1.10
CA VAL A 75 5.92 7.13 -0.21
C VAL A 75 5.98 8.54 -0.76
N THR A 76 4.85 9.26 -0.74
CA THR A 76 4.78 10.64 -1.24
C THR A 76 5.63 11.59 -0.40
N GLY A 77 5.67 11.42 0.92
CA GLY A 77 6.56 12.15 1.83
C GLY A 77 8.04 11.90 1.53
N SER A 78 8.42 10.64 1.35
CA SER A 78 9.79 10.24 0.99
C SER A 78 10.25 10.85 -0.34
N LEU A 79 9.39 10.82 -1.37
CA LEU A 79 9.68 11.45 -2.66
C LEU A 79 9.90 12.96 -2.53
N ARG A 80 9.05 13.66 -1.76
CA ARG A 80 9.20 15.10 -1.52
C ARG A 80 10.51 15.42 -0.81
N SER A 81 10.86 14.67 0.22
CA SER A 81 12.12 14.83 0.96
C SER A 81 13.34 14.65 0.05
N ARG A 82 13.34 13.60 -0.79
CA ARG A 82 14.43 13.37 -1.77
C ARG A 82 14.56 14.51 -2.79
N LEU A 83 13.44 15.06 -3.27
CA LEU A 83 13.45 16.20 -4.19
C LEU A 83 14.01 17.46 -3.52
N GLN A 84 13.64 17.73 -2.27
CA GLN A 84 14.19 18.84 -1.49
C GLN A 84 15.68 18.68 -1.23
N GLY A 85 16.13 17.48 -0.85
CA GLY A 85 17.56 17.17 -0.67
C GLY A 85 18.38 17.39 -1.94
N ARG A 86 17.84 16.97 -3.10
CA ARG A 86 18.47 17.23 -4.41
C ARG A 86 18.58 18.73 -4.73
N ARG A 87 17.54 19.51 -4.42
CA ARG A 87 17.55 20.98 -4.61
C ARG A 87 18.57 21.65 -3.69
N ALA A 88 18.63 21.25 -2.43
CA ALA A 88 19.60 21.78 -1.47
C ALA A 88 21.04 21.47 -1.92
N ALA A 89 21.31 20.21 -2.32
CA ALA A 89 22.62 19.81 -2.84
C ALA A 89 23.03 20.64 -4.07
N ALA A 90 22.09 20.86 -5.01
CA ALA A 90 22.35 21.69 -6.19
C ALA A 90 22.60 23.17 -5.85
N ALA A 91 21.92 23.73 -4.84
CA ALA A 91 22.17 25.10 -4.38
C ALA A 91 23.57 25.24 -3.74
N TYR A 92 24.01 24.23 -2.99
CA TYR A 92 25.35 24.19 -2.39
C TYR A 92 26.45 24.08 -3.44
N THR A 93 26.30 23.25 -4.47
CA THR A 93 27.29 23.16 -5.56
C THR A 93 27.31 24.42 -6.43
N ALA A 94 26.15 25.04 -6.67
CA ALA A 94 26.07 26.31 -7.41
C ALA A 94 26.68 27.49 -6.63
N SER A 95 26.60 27.47 -5.29
CA SER A 95 27.12 28.55 -4.43
C SER A 95 28.58 28.34 -3.98
N GLY A 96 29.11 27.10 -4.08
CA GLY A 96 30.45 26.71 -3.66
C GLY A 96 31.48 26.55 -4.78
N GLY A 97 31.14 26.91 -6.03
CA GLY A 97 32.04 26.88 -7.19
C GLY A 97 33.09 28.01 -7.21
N GLY A 98 33.21 28.80 -6.14
CA GLY A 98 34.38 29.65 -5.92
C GLY A 98 35.54 28.77 -5.47
N ALA A 99 36.47 28.50 -6.38
CA ALA A 99 37.71 27.80 -6.09
C ALA A 99 38.32 28.32 -4.78
N VAL A 100 38.38 27.46 -3.75
CA VAL A 100 39.28 27.67 -2.62
C VAL A 100 40.69 27.39 -3.17
N SER A 101 41.28 28.40 -3.81
CA SER A 101 42.70 28.43 -4.07
C SER A 101 43.40 28.56 -2.72
N LEU A 102 43.80 27.41 -2.17
CA LEU A 102 44.82 27.28 -1.13
C LEU A 102 46.15 27.74 -1.71
N ASP A 103 46.30 29.05 -1.90
CA ASP A 103 47.55 29.64 -2.35
C ASP A 103 47.76 30.96 -1.60
N ARG A 104 48.18 30.84 -0.33
CA ARG A 104 49.08 31.77 0.37
C ARG A 104 49.20 31.40 1.85
N ALA A 105 50.37 30.86 2.21
CA ALA A 105 51.21 31.40 3.28
C ALA A 105 52.55 30.64 3.22
N GLY A 106 53.37 31.01 2.23
CA GLY A 106 54.83 30.90 2.35
C GLY A 106 55.36 32.19 2.93
#